data_AF-A0A956WB98-F1
#
_entry.id   AF-A0A956WB98-F1
#
_cell.length_a   1.000
_cell.length_b   1.000
_cell.length_c   1.000
_cell.angle_alpha   90.00
_cell.angle_beta   90.00
_cell.angle_gamma   90.00
#
_symmetry.space_group_name_H-M   'P 1'
#
loop_
_entity.id
_entity.type
_entity.pdbx_description
1 polymer ?
#
loop_
_entity_poly.entity_id
_entity_poly.type
_entity_poly.pdbx_seq_one_letter_code
_entity_poly.pdbx_strand_id
1 'polypeptide(L)'
;MRFGQVTGILHRQEGGYRIEVILDTRTSVTTVRDEVIPNLLLRNGELDAPWTVDQLTQETIGTDLALQGWEAIARGEAGPDPNLDAPMVVYLVRG
;
A
#
# COMPACT_ATOMS: atom_id res chain seq x y z
N MET A 1 18.75 12.04 -6.63
CA MET A 1 17.83 10.96 -7.00
C MET A 1 17.84 9.95 -5.87
N ARG A 2 16.70 9.78 -5.20
CA ARG A 2 16.51 8.84 -4.10
C ARG A 2 15.52 7.76 -4.53
N PHE A 3 15.65 6.58 -3.94
CA PHE A 3 14.79 5.44 -4.19
C PHE A 3 14.17 4.98 -2.89
N GLY A 4 12.95 4.47 -2.98
CA GLY A 4 12.25 3.88 -1.86
C GLY A 4 11.38 2.73 -2.31
N GLN A 5 10.87 2.01 -1.32
CA GLN A 5 9.87 0.98 -1.48
C GLN A 5 8.62 1.45 -0.74
N VAL A 6 7.47 1.36 -1.40
CA VAL A 6 6.16 1.57 -0.79
C VAL A 6 5.48 0.22 -0.65
N THR A 7 5.12 -0.14 0.58
CA THR A 7 4.40 -1.37 0.88
C THR A 7 3.01 -1.00 1.37
N GLY A 8 1.97 -1.51 0.72
CA GLY A 8 0.59 -1.44 1.20
C GLY A 8 0.16 -2.78 1.77
N ILE A 9 -0.45 -2.77 2.96
CA ILE A 9 -0.91 -3.97 3.68
C ILE A 9 -2.34 -3.74 4.13
N LEU A 10 -3.22 -4.72 3.89
CA LEU A 10 -4.61 -4.66 4.31
C LEU A 10 -4.88 -5.69 5.41
N HIS A 11 -5.09 -5.22 6.62
CA HIS A 11 -5.40 -6.05 7.78
C HIS A 11 -6.92 -6.18 7.95
N ARG A 12 -7.39 -7.40 8.20
CA ARG A 12 -8.76 -7.59 8.70
C ARG A 12 -8.79 -7.25 10.19
N GLN A 13 -9.80 -6.49 10.62
CA GLN A 13 -10.02 -6.17 12.03
C GLN A 13 -11.50 -6.18 12.37
N GLU A 14 -11.86 -6.00 13.64
CA GLU A 14 -13.25 -5.92 14.06
C GLU A 14 -13.92 -4.69 13.41
N GLY A 15 -15.06 -4.91 12.74
CA GLY A 15 -15.83 -3.83 12.12
C GLY A 15 -15.32 -3.33 10.76
N GLY A 16 -14.30 -3.95 10.15
CA GLY A 16 -13.84 -3.60 8.80
C GLY A 16 -12.42 -4.05 8.48
N TYR A 17 -11.69 -3.17 7.80
CA TYR A 17 -10.31 -3.41 7.36
C TYR A 17 -9.44 -2.20 7.68
N ARG A 18 -8.18 -2.42 8.04
CA ARG A 18 -7.18 -1.37 8.23
C ARG A 18 -6.19 -1.41 7.08
N ILE A 19 -6.07 -0.32 6.33
CA ILE A 19 -5.04 -0.15 5.30
C ILE A 19 -3.85 0.58 5.92
N GLU A 20 -2.66 -0.03 5.82
CA GLU A 20 -1.40 0.57 6.21
C GLU A 20 -0.51 0.71 4.96
N VAL A 21 -0.01 1.91 4.68
CA VAL A 21 0.93 2.17 3.58
C VAL A 21 2.21 2.72 4.17
N ILE A 22 3.33 2.04 3.93
CA ILE A 22 4.64 2.34 4.50
C ILE A 22 5.60 2.74 3.38
N LEU A 23 6.35 3.82 3.58
CA LEU A 23 7.50 4.19 2.75
C LEU A 23 8.80 3.81 3.48
N ASP A 24 9.59 2.95 2.85
CA ASP A 24 10.95 2.59 3.26
C ASP A 24 11.96 3.21 2.28
N THR A 25 12.83 4.09 2.78
CA THR A 25 13.89 4.75 2.01
C THR A 25 15.28 4.15 2.27
N ARG A 26 15.36 3.02 2.97
CA ARG A 26 16.54 2.40 3.62
C ARG A 26 17.16 3.21 4.75
N THR A 27 16.98 4.53 4.74
CA THR A 27 17.41 5.42 5.83
C THR A 27 16.32 5.70 6.84
N SER A 28 15.05 5.53 6.44
CA SER A 28 13.89 5.69 7.30
C SER A 28 12.74 4.81 6.83
N VAL A 29 11.91 4.39 7.78
CA VAL A 29 10.64 3.70 7.55
C VAL A 29 9.53 4.57 8.14
N THR A 30 8.55 4.96 7.33
CA THR A 30 7.49 5.88 7.72
C THR A 30 6.14 5.35 7.26
N THR A 31 5.16 5.30 8.17
CA THR A 31 3.75 5.05 7.80
C THR A 31 3.16 6.32 7.18
N VAL A 32 2.71 6.21 5.93
CA VAL A 32 2.16 7.30 5.11
C VAL A 32 0.62 7.30 5.17
N ARG A 33 0.01 6.11 5.19
CA ARG A 33 -1.43 5.93 5.39
C ARG A 33 -1.65 4.89 6.47
N ASP A 34 -2.57 5.20 7.37
CA ASP A 34 -3.07 4.29 8.38
C ASP A 34 -4.55 4.62 8.61
N GLU A 35 -5.43 3.85 7.98
CA GLU A 35 -6.86 4.17 7.92
C GLU A 35 -7.71 2.92 8.08
N VAL A 36 -8.86 3.08 8.75
CA VAL A 36 -9.89 2.05 8.84
C VAL A 36 -10.96 2.30 7.79
N ILE A 37 -11.15 1.32 6.91
CA ILE A 37 -12.24 1.31 5.92
C ILE A 37 -13.32 0.30 6.34
N PRO A 38 -14.61 0.64 6.21
CA PRO A 38 -15.69 -0.25 6.64
C PRO A 38 -15.86 -1.47 5.74
N ASN A 39 -15.52 -1.35 4.44
CA ASN A 39 -15.68 -2.40 3.45
C ASN A 39 -14.53 -2.40 2.44
N LEU A 40 -14.32 -3.53 1.79
CA LEU A 40 -13.45 -3.64 0.63
C LEU A 40 -14.03 -2.87 -0.57
N LEU A 41 -13.16 -2.46 -1.48
CA LEU A 41 -13.56 -1.91 -2.77
C LEU A 41 -14.09 -3.02 -3.67
N LEU A 42 -15.04 -2.64 -4.54
CA LEU A 42 -15.59 -3.55 -5.54
C LEU A 42 -14.69 -3.59 -6.78
N ARG A 43 -14.48 -4.79 -7.31
CA ARG A 43 -13.91 -5.04 -8.62
C ARG A 43 -14.86 -5.97 -9.38
N ASN A 44 -15.34 -5.54 -10.54
CA ASN A 44 -16.31 -6.30 -11.35
C ASN A 44 -17.57 -6.73 -10.58
N GLY A 45 -18.00 -5.94 -9.59
CA GLY A 45 -19.19 -6.21 -8.78
C GLY A 45 -18.94 -7.06 -7.53
N GLU A 46 -17.70 -7.48 -7.27
CA GLU A 46 -17.35 -8.31 -6.12
C GLU A 46 -16.34 -7.60 -5.20
N LEU A 47 -16.40 -7.87 -3.90
CA LEU A 47 -15.45 -7.33 -2.92
C LEU A 47 -14.08 -8.00 -3.11
N ASP A 48 -13.05 -7.22 -3.42
CA ASP A 48 -11.73 -7.73 -3.79
C ASP A 48 -10.64 -7.08 -2.91
N ALA A 49 -10.08 -7.88 -2.00
CA ALA A 49 -9.08 -7.40 -1.04
C ALA A 49 -7.71 -7.10 -1.69
N PRO A 50 -7.15 -7.97 -2.56
CA PRO A 50 -5.98 -7.64 -3.38
C PRO A 50 -6.14 -6.36 -4.22
N TRP A 51 -7.32 -6.15 -4.81
CA TRP A 51 -7.61 -4.91 -5.54
C TRP A 51 -7.69 -3.70 -4.63
N THR A 52 -8.33 -3.84 -3.46
CA THR A 52 -8.45 -2.78 -2.48
C THR A 52 -7.08 -2.28 -2.03
N VAL A 53 -6.17 -3.18 -1.64
CA VAL A 53 -4.82 -2.78 -1.21
C VAL A 53 -4.03 -2.15 -2.36
N ASP A 54 -4.14 -2.68 -3.57
CA ASP A 54 -3.49 -2.15 -4.78
C ASP A 54 -3.96 -0.72 -5.08
N GLN A 55 -5.27 -0.48 -5.11
CA GLN A 55 -5.84 0.82 -5.41
C GLN A 55 -5.52 1.87 -4.35
N LEU A 56 -5.72 1.56 -3.07
CA LEU A 56 -5.47 2.51 -2.00
C LEU A 56 -3.97 2.86 -1.86
N THR A 57 -3.08 1.92 -2.20
CA THR A 57 -1.63 2.18 -2.24
C THR A 57 -1.27 3.08 -3.42
N GLN A 58 -1.80 2.81 -4.62
CA GLN A 58 -1.57 3.68 -5.78
C GLN A 58 -2.13 5.09 -5.57
N GLU A 59 -3.30 5.21 -4.93
CA GLU A 59 -3.87 6.49 -4.51
C GLU A 59 -2.89 7.25 -3.62
N THR A 60 -2.43 6.63 -2.52
CA THR A 60 -1.44 7.25 -1.60
C THR A 60 -0.15 7.66 -2.30
N ILE A 61 0.31 6.88 -3.28
CA ILE A 61 1.47 7.26 -4.08
C ILE A 61 1.16 8.51 -4.92
N GLY A 62 0.02 8.52 -5.61
CA GLY A 62 -0.40 9.60 -6.49
C GLY A 62 -0.84 10.88 -5.77
N THR A 63 -1.14 10.81 -4.47
CA THR A 63 -1.55 11.95 -3.64
C THR A 63 -0.43 12.36 -2.67
N ASP A 64 -0.28 11.64 -1.56
CA ASP A 64 0.50 12.07 -0.40
C ASP A 64 2.00 12.02 -0.68
N LEU A 65 2.45 11.00 -1.40
CA LEU A 65 3.86 10.83 -1.77
C LEU A 65 4.24 11.71 -2.97
N ALA A 66 3.34 11.93 -3.92
CA ALA A 66 3.55 12.85 -5.02
C ALA A 66 3.82 14.29 -4.52
N LEU A 67 3.11 14.75 -3.49
CA LEU A 67 3.37 16.05 -2.84
C LEU A 67 4.78 16.16 -2.23
N GLN A 68 5.39 15.02 -1.90
CA GLN A 68 6.75 14.93 -1.35
C GLN A 68 7.82 14.70 -2.44
N GLY A 69 7.40 14.67 -3.71
CA GLY A 69 8.26 14.47 -4.88
C GLY A 69 8.57 13.01 -5.21
N TRP A 70 7.78 12.06 -4.70
CA TRP A 70 7.92 10.64 -5.02
C TRP A 70 7.00 10.21 -6.16
N GLU A 71 7.48 9.29 -7.00
CA GLU A 71 6.74 8.72 -8.13
C GLU A 71 6.95 7.21 -8.20
N ALA A 72 5.89 6.44 -8.46
CA ALA A 72 6.01 5.00 -8.75
C ALA A 72 6.74 4.77 -10.07
N ILE A 73 7.71 3.85 -10.05
CA ILE A 73 8.48 3.46 -11.24
C ILE A 73 8.25 2.00 -11.64
N ALA A 74 7.89 1.15 -10.69
CA ALA A 74 7.59 -0.25 -10.94
C ALA A 74 6.73 -0.84 -9.82
N ARG A 75 5.95 -1.86 -10.15
CA ARG A 75 5.38 -2.78 -9.15
C ARG A 75 6.48 -3.76 -8.74
N GLY A 76 6.76 -3.83 -7.44
CA GLY A 76 7.68 -4.81 -6.87
C GLY A 76 7.02 -6.16 -6.67
N GLU A 77 7.83 -7.18 -6.42
CA GLU A 77 7.33 -8.46 -5.95
C GLU A 77 7.13 -8.38 -4.43
N ALA A 78 5.90 -8.66 -3.98
CA ALA A 78 5.67 -9.02 -2.59
C ALA A 78 6.36 -10.37 -2.38
N GLY A 79 7.50 -10.40 -1.68
CA GLY A 79 8.09 -11.67 -1.25
C GLY A 79 7.06 -12.45 -0.41
N PRO A 80 7.11 -13.79 -0.39
CA PRO A 80 6.26 -14.56 0.49
C PRO A 80 6.69 -14.26 1.92
N ASP A 81 6.01 -13.35 2.60
CA ASP A 81 6.11 -13.25 4.06
C ASP A 81 5.13 -14.29 4.62
N PRO A 82 5.64 -15.43 5.14
CA PRO A 82 4.79 -16.50 5.65
C PRO A 82 3.99 -16.10 6.90
N ASN A 83 4.24 -14.91 7.46
CA ASN A 83 3.50 -14.39 8.62
C ASN A 83 2.36 -13.42 8.23
N LEU A 84 2.22 -13.08 6.95
CA LEU A 84 1.17 -12.19 6.47
C LEU A 84 0.11 -12.97 5.68
N ASP A 85 -0.93 -13.42 6.38
CA ASP A 85 -2.23 -13.82 5.77
C ASP A 85 -3.04 -12.60 5.27
N ALA A 86 -2.37 -11.48 5.02
CA ALA A 86 -2.95 -10.20 4.67
C ALA A 86 -2.60 -9.83 3.22
N PRO A 87 -3.57 -9.37 2.39
CA PRO A 87 -3.27 -8.83 1.07
C PRO A 87 -2.23 -7.72 1.14
N MET A 88 -1.19 -7.83 0.32
CA MET A 88 -0.06 -6.91 0.28
C MET A 88 0.31 -6.56 -1.16
N VAL A 89 0.78 -5.34 -1.36
CA VAL A 89 1.38 -4.89 -2.62
C VAL A 89 2.65 -4.09 -2.34
N VAL A 90 3.62 -4.19 -3.25
CA VAL A 90 4.87 -3.46 -3.17
C VAL A 90 5.07 -2.63 -4.43
N TYR A 91 5.52 -1.39 -4.28
CA TYR A 91 5.93 -0.50 -5.36
C TYR A 91 7.34 0.02 -5.12
N LEU A 92 8.11 0.14 -6.19
CA LEU A 92 9.35 0.90 -6.19
C LEU A 92 9.03 2.34 -6.56
N VAL A 93 9.55 3.29 -5.79
CA VAL A 93 9.39 4.73 -6.01
C VAL A 93 10.73 5.44 -6.20
N ARG A 94 10.73 6.52 -6.97
CA ARG A 94 11.85 7.46 -7.13
C ARG A 94 11.45 8.84 -6.63
N GLY A 95 12.41 9.62 -6.14
CA GLY A 95 12.20 11.04 -5.82
C GLY A 95 13.48 11.83 -5.63
#